data_AF-A0A930F4T7-F1
#
_entry.id   AF-A0A930F4T7-F1
#
_cell.length_a   1.000
_cell.length_b   1.000
_cell.length_c   1.000
_cell.angle_alpha   90.00
_cell.angle_beta   90.00
_cell.angle_gamma   90.00
#
_symmetry.space_group_name_H-M   'P 1'
#
loop_
_entity.id
_entity.type
_entity.pdbx_description
1 polymer ?
#
loop_
_entity_poly.entity_id
_entity_poly.type
_entity_poly.pdbx_seq_one_letter_code
_entity_poly.pdbx_strand_id
1 'polypeptide(L)'
;FITNGCCTDTSCYGDQTHVPDLSNVKNGYGESWDMWKAIAAQAMHGEFGNPEAFCTDVNATNWMSATVATSNEEIIRYITNICKRDPRTGKVTTGGIVTVKDSMDNWYLSWTINRQPQFKSQDKGLVLIWLYALNTNKEGNYIKKPMRDCTGIEVCEEWLYHIGVPTDKIASLAQDACNTTTCFMPYINAFFQPRKE
;
A
#
# COMPACT_ATOMS: atom_id res chain seq x y z
N PHE A 1 0.32 -23.77 19.53
CA PHE A 1 0.51 -22.31 19.43
C PHE A 1 -0.36 -21.81 18.29
N ILE A 2 -1.10 -20.73 18.49
CA ILE A 2 -2.07 -20.19 17.53
C ILE A 2 -1.75 -18.70 17.32
N THR A 3 -1.72 -18.25 16.07
CA THR A 3 -1.73 -16.83 15.71
C THR A 3 -3.14 -16.49 15.24
N ASN A 4 -3.92 -15.84 16.10
CA ASN A 4 -5.34 -15.56 15.86
C ASN A 4 -5.56 -14.22 15.15
N GLY A 5 -6.28 -14.22 14.03
CA GLY A 5 -6.46 -13.05 13.18
C GLY A 5 -5.21 -12.74 12.36
N CYS A 6 -5.39 -11.97 11.28
CA CYS A 6 -4.31 -11.64 10.37
C CYS A 6 -4.61 -10.34 9.62
N CYS A 7 -3.65 -9.41 9.64
CA CYS A 7 -3.76 -8.10 8.98
C CYS A 7 -3.69 -8.21 7.45
N THR A 8 -3.12 -9.32 6.94
CA THR A 8 -2.92 -9.58 5.51
C THR A 8 -3.84 -10.66 4.97
N ASP A 9 -4.81 -11.13 5.76
CA ASP A 9 -5.85 -12.03 5.26
C ASP A 9 -6.62 -11.36 4.13
N THR A 10 -6.96 -12.15 3.10
CA THR A 10 -7.74 -11.66 1.95
C THR A 10 -7.06 -10.48 1.24
N SER A 11 -5.72 -10.43 1.25
CA SER A 11 -4.97 -9.43 0.46
C SER A 11 -5.20 -9.65 -1.03
N CYS A 12 -5.56 -8.58 -1.74
CA CYS A 12 -5.84 -8.60 -3.17
C CYS A 12 -4.73 -7.87 -3.92
N TYR A 13 -4.13 -8.54 -4.90
CA TYR A 13 -3.05 -7.97 -5.70
C TYR A 13 -3.57 -7.51 -7.06
N GLY A 14 -3.11 -6.34 -7.46
CA GLY A 14 -3.16 -5.88 -8.84
C GLY A 14 -1.74 -5.75 -9.40
N ASP A 15 -1.64 -5.37 -10.66
CA ASP A 15 -0.38 -5.20 -11.36
C ASP A 15 -0.41 -3.95 -12.23
N GLN A 16 0.60 -3.81 -13.09
CA GLN A 16 0.77 -2.67 -13.98
C GLN A 16 -0.51 -2.31 -14.76
N THR A 17 -1.27 -3.31 -15.20
CA THR A 17 -2.43 -3.13 -16.10
C THR A 17 -3.75 -3.63 -15.51
N HIS A 18 -3.73 -4.30 -14.36
CA HIS A 18 -4.93 -4.85 -13.72
C HIS A 18 -5.14 -4.25 -12.32
N VAL A 19 -6.38 -3.86 -12.05
CA VAL A 19 -6.84 -3.48 -10.70
C VAL A 19 -6.87 -4.73 -9.80
N PRO A 20 -6.70 -4.60 -8.47
CA PRO A 20 -6.88 -5.73 -7.57
C PRO A 20 -8.33 -6.24 -7.60
N ASP A 21 -8.53 -7.56 -7.69
CA ASP A 21 -9.86 -8.16 -7.63
C ASP A 21 -10.38 -8.19 -6.18
N LEU A 22 -11.33 -7.30 -5.88
CA LEU A 22 -11.93 -7.19 -4.55
C LEU A 22 -13.22 -8.01 -4.38
N SER A 23 -13.62 -8.83 -5.36
CA SER A 23 -14.87 -9.58 -5.34
C SER A 23 -15.00 -10.55 -4.15
N ASN A 24 -13.87 -11.01 -3.62
CA ASN A 24 -13.80 -11.91 -2.47
C ASN A 24 -13.69 -11.18 -1.11
N VAL A 25 -13.53 -9.85 -1.09
CA VAL A 25 -13.44 -9.08 0.15
C VAL A 25 -14.82 -8.96 0.79
N LYS A 26 -14.95 -9.47 2.02
CA LYS A 26 -16.20 -9.46 2.78
C LYS A 26 -15.95 -9.15 4.25
N ASN A 27 -16.85 -8.42 4.88
CA ASN A 27 -16.76 -8.11 6.31
C ASN A 27 -16.73 -9.39 7.15
N GLY A 28 -15.71 -9.54 7.99
CA GLY A 28 -15.55 -10.64 8.92
C GLY A 28 -15.14 -11.98 8.30
N TYR A 29 -14.60 -12.01 7.08
CA TYR A 29 -14.19 -13.24 6.39
C TYR A 29 -12.67 -13.29 6.14
N GLY A 30 -12.07 -14.45 6.36
CA GLY A 30 -10.66 -14.72 6.09
C GLY A 30 -10.21 -15.92 6.90
N GLU A 31 -9.31 -16.74 6.38
CA GLU A 31 -8.97 -18.04 6.99
C GLU A 31 -8.55 -17.93 8.46
N SER A 32 -7.76 -16.90 8.82
CA SER A 32 -7.33 -16.66 10.19
C SER A 32 -8.45 -16.07 11.06
N TRP A 33 -9.30 -15.24 10.47
CA TRP A 33 -10.47 -14.67 11.16
C TRP A 33 -11.54 -15.73 11.44
N ASP A 34 -11.84 -16.59 10.48
CA ASP A 34 -12.79 -17.70 10.60
C ASP A 34 -12.31 -18.71 11.65
N MET A 35 -11.02 -19.03 11.65
CA MET A 35 -10.39 -19.83 12.70
C MET A 35 -10.54 -19.17 14.08
N TRP A 36 -10.23 -17.87 14.21
CA TRP A 36 -10.36 -17.19 15.50
C TRP A 36 -11.82 -17.16 15.97
N LYS A 37 -12.79 -16.94 15.07
CA LYS A 37 -14.23 -17.03 15.39
C LYS A 37 -14.62 -18.41 15.89
N ALA A 38 -14.16 -19.48 15.24
CA ALA A 38 -14.43 -20.85 15.66
C ALA A 38 -13.84 -21.20 17.03
N ILE A 39 -12.67 -20.63 17.37
CA ILE A 39 -12.08 -20.79 18.70
C ILE A 39 -12.85 -19.96 19.73
N ALA A 40 -13.11 -18.68 19.44
CA ALA A 40 -13.84 -17.77 20.34
C ALA A 40 -15.23 -18.29 20.70
N ALA A 41 -15.91 -18.97 19.77
CA ALA A 41 -17.20 -19.61 20.00
C ALA A 41 -17.18 -20.73 21.05
N GLN A 42 -16.01 -21.27 21.40
CA GLN A 42 -15.84 -22.29 22.44
C GLN A 42 -15.64 -21.70 23.84
N ALA A 43 -15.45 -20.37 23.95
CA ALA A 43 -15.23 -19.70 25.22
C ALA A 43 -16.53 -19.60 26.04
N MET A 44 -16.47 -19.88 27.35
CA MET A 44 -17.62 -19.68 28.25
C MET A 44 -17.66 -18.27 28.86
N HIS A 45 -16.49 -17.64 29.00
CA HIS A 45 -16.30 -16.35 29.65
C HIS A 45 -15.52 -15.35 28.77
N GLY A 46 -15.37 -15.64 27.47
CA GLY A 46 -14.63 -14.79 26.53
C GLY A 46 -13.11 -14.93 26.62
N GLU A 47 -12.60 -15.98 27.26
CA GLU A 47 -11.18 -16.27 27.47
C GLU A 47 -10.35 -16.40 26.17
N PHE A 48 -11.02 -16.55 25.02
CA PHE A 48 -10.38 -16.62 23.69
C PHE A 48 -10.52 -15.34 22.85
N GLY A 49 -11.00 -14.25 23.46
CA GLY A 49 -11.10 -12.93 22.82
C GLY A 49 -12.31 -12.73 21.92
N ASN A 50 -12.38 -11.56 21.27
CA ASN A 50 -13.52 -11.13 20.44
C ASN A 50 -13.06 -10.73 19.03
N PRO A 51 -12.98 -11.68 18.07
CA PRO A 51 -12.57 -11.40 16.69
C PRO A 51 -13.46 -10.37 15.98
N GLU A 52 -14.74 -10.29 16.32
CA GLU A 52 -15.70 -9.38 15.67
C GLU A 52 -15.40 -7.89 15.95
N ALA A 53 -14.63 -7.59 17.01
CA ALA A 53 -14.17 -6.22 17.27
C ALA A 53 -13.12 -5.73 16.24
N PHE A 54 -12.54 -6.63 15.44
CA PHE A 54 -11.37 -6.32 14.60
C PHE A 54 -11.60 -6.51 13.11
N CYS A 55 -12.54 -7.37 12.69
CA CYS A 55 -12.69 -7.77 11.28
C CYS A 55 -14.04 -7.42 10.63
N THR A 56 -14.97 -6.80 11.36
CA THR A 56 -16.37 -6.59 10.90
C THR A 56 -16.58 -5.43 9.95
N ASP A 57 -15.61 -4.53 9.79
CA ASP A 57 -15.70 -3.39 8.87
C ASP A 57 -14.40 -3.21 8.07
N VAL A 58 -14.37 -3.77 6.86
CA VAL A 58 -13.23 -3.62 5.94
C VAL A 58 -13.05 -2.18 5.49
N ASN A 59 -14.09 -1.34 5.46
CA ASN A 59 -13.93 0.07 5.08
C ASN A 59 -13.16 0.86 6.15
N ALA A 60 -13.30 0.49 7.42
CA ALA A 60 -12.56 1.10 8.52
C ALA A 60 -11.16 0.50 8.74
N THR A 61 -10.91 -0.72 8.25
CA THR A 61 -9.69 -1.49 8.55
C THR A 61 -8.75 -1.66 7.36
N ASN A 62 -9.04 -1.06 6.20
CA ASN A 62 -8.18 -1.16 5.03
C ASN A 62 -7.21 0.03 4.89
N TRP A 63 -6.15 -0.23 4.14
CA TRP A 63 -5.45 0.73 3.31
C TRP A 63 -4.84 -0.02 2.12
N MET A 64 -4.35 0.71 1.13
CA MET A 64 -3.77 0.13 -0.07
C MET A 64 -2.32 0.55 -0.24
N SER A 65 -1.48 -0.41 -0.59
CA SER A 65 -0.06 -0.18 -0.88
C SER A 65 0.23 -0.42 -2.36
N ALA A 66 1.35 0.13 -2.83
CA ALA A 66 1.96 -0.31 -4.08
C ALA A 66 3.48 -0.28 -3.97
N THR A 67 4.13 -1.09 -4.79
CA THR A 67 5.58 -1.06 -5.00
C THR A 67 5.84 -0.68 -6.44
N VAL A 68 6.44 0.49 -6.65
CA VAL A 68 6.90 0.98 -7.96
C VAL A 68 8.36 0.59 -8.12
N ALA A 69 8.68 -0.12 -9.19
CA ALA A 69 10.04 -0.47 -9.57
C ALA A 69 10.47 0.36 -10.78
N THR A 70 11.63 1.02 -10.69
CA THR A 70 12.19 1.79 -11.83
C THR A 70 13.71 1.85 -11.78
N SER A 71 14.34 1.85 -12.95
CA SER A 71 15.77 2.15 -13.16
C SER A 71 15.96 3.44 -13.96
N ASN A 72 14.88 4.20 -14.19
CA ASN A 72 14.90 5.37 -15.04
C ASN A 72 15.59 6.56 -14.37
N GLU A 73 16.64 7.10 -15.00
CA GLU A 73 17.44 8.19 -14.46
C GLU A 73 16.66 9.50 -14.27
N GLU A 74 15.64 9.77 -15.09
CA GLU A 74 14.81 10.97 -14.92
C GLU A 74 14.01 10.89 -13.62
N ILE A 75 13.33 9.77 -13.36
CA ILE A 75 12.59 9.55 -12.11
C ILE A 75 13.55 9.55 -10.90
N ILE A 76 14.69 8.88 -11.01
CA ILE A 76 15.72 8.84 -9.95
C ILE A 76 16.24 10.26 -9.64
N ARG A 77 16.34 11.14 -10.63
CA ARG A 77 16.73 12.54 -10.43
C ARG A 77 15.67 13.32 -9.65
N TYR A 78 14.37 13.13 -9.92
CA TYR A 78 13.31 13.74 -9.09
C TYR A 78 13.37 13.25 -7.64
N ILE A 79 13.51 11.94 -7.44
CA ILE A 79 13.69 11.34 -6.11
C ILE A 79 14.90 11.95 -5.39
N THR A 80 16.04 12.03 -6.06
CA THR A 80 17.30 12.56 -5.51
C THR A 80 17.16 14.04 -5.18
N ASN A 81 16.46 14.81 -6.01
CA ASN A 81 16.20 16.22 -5.76
C ASN A 81 15.33 16.44 -4.51
N ILE A 82 14.41 15.52 -4.19
CA ILE A 82 13.60 15.57 -2.97
C ILE A 82 14.42 15.10 -1.76
N CYS A 83 14.99 13.89 -1.85
CA CYS A 83 15.65 13.21 -0.73
C CYS A 83 17.07 13.71 -0.43
N LYS A 84 17.67 14.46 -1.36
CA LYS A 84 19.07 14.92 -1.36
C LYS A 84 20.09 13.78 -1.32
N ARG A 85 19.69 12.57 -1.73
CA ARG A 85 20.51 11.34 -1.70
C ARG A 85 20.14 10.46 -2.88
N ASP A 86 21.15 9.84 -3.50
CA ASP A 86 20.92 8.82 -4.52
C ASP A 86 20.52 7.49 -3.84
N PRO A 87 19.34 6.92 -4.18
CA PRO A 87 18.84 5.68 -3.57
C PRO A 87 19.75 4.47 -3.77
N ARG A 88 20.58 4.45 -4.82
CA ARG A 88 21.41 3.30 -5.22
C ARG A 88 22.72 3.19 -4.43
N THR A 89 23.00 4.15 -3.55
CA THR A 89 24.25 4.21 -2.76
C THR A 89 24.34 3.19 -1.63
N GLY A 90 23.30 2.38 -1.40
CA GLY A 90 23.26 1.40 -0.30
C GLY A 90 23.01 1.99 1.07
N LYS A 91 22.80 3.30 1.16
CA LYS A 91 22.57 4.03 2.42
C LYS A 91 21.11 4.45 2.54
N VAL A 92 20.82 5.13 3.65
CA VAL A 92 19.49 5.70 3.89
C VAL A 92 19.12 6.65 2.75
N THR A 93 17.93 6.47 2.15
CA THR A 93 17.38 7.38 1.14
C THR A 93 16.43 8.38 1.78
N THR A 94 15.14 8.03 1.93
CA THR A 94 14.12 8.92 2.50
C THR A 94 14.25 9.03 4.02
N GLY A 95 14.74 7.99 4.70
CA GLY A 95 14.87 7.96 6.18
C GLY A 95 13.56 7.72 6.91
N GLY A 96 12.56 7.18 6.21
CA GLY A 96 11.18 7.07 6.66
C GLY A 96 10.22 7.48 5.54
N ILE A 97 8.94 7.51 5.84
CA ILE A 97 7.94 7.94 4.86
C ILE A 97 8.01 9.45 4.60
N VAL A 98 7.76 9.82 3.34
CA VAL A 98 7.49 11.18 2.89
C VAL A 98 5.99 11.26 2.64
N THR A 99 5.30 12.09 3.42
CA THR A 99 3.85 12.28 3.31
C THR A 99 3.51 13.47 2.43
N VAL A 100 2.64 13.25 1.44
CA VAL A 100 2.14 14.29 0.55
C VAL A 100 0.96 14.98 1.23
N LYS A 101 1.23 16.09 1.93
CA LYS A 101 0.21 16.81 2.72
C LYS A 101 -1.01 17.26 1.90
N ASP A 102 -0.78 17.69 0.67
CA ASP A 102 -1.85 18.18 -0.22
C ASP A 102 -2.77 17.06 -0.71
N SER A 103 -2.43 15.80 -0.45
CA SER A 103 -3.28 14.65 -0.75
C SER A 103 -4.17 14.23 0.45
N MET A 104 -4.11 14.92 1.59
CA MET A 104 -4.82 14.53 2.83
C MET A 104 -6.33 14.28 2.61
N ASP A 105 -6.98 15.13 1.82
CA ASP A 105 -8.40 14.99 1.50
C ASP A 105 -8.67 14.04 0.32
N ASN A 106 -7.63 13.62 -0.40
CA ASN A 106 -7.61 12.66 -1.49
C ASN A 106 -7.13 11.30 -0.97
N TRP A 107 -6.07 10.71 -1.53
CA TRP A 107 -5.54 9.40 -1.12
C TRP A 107 -4.83 9.42 0.24
N TYR A 108 -4.43 10.60 0.73
CA TYR A 108 -3.54 10.80 1.87
C TYR A 108 -2.29 9.92 1.73
N LEU A 109 -1.61 10.14 0.61
CA LEU A 109 -0.51 9.32 0.10
C LEU A 109 0.78 9.58 0.89
N SER A 110 1.50 8.51 1.18
CA SER A 110 2.89 8.57 1.61
C SER A 110 3.72 7.54 0.86
N TRP A 111 5.01 7.83 0.68
CA TRP A 111 5.95 6.92 0.02
C TRP A 111 7.30 6.89 0.73
N THR A 112 8.06 5.83 0.52
CA THR A 112 9.38 5.64 1.12
C THR A 112 10.30 4.87 0.20
N ILE A 113 11.60 5.12 0.36
CA ILE A 113 12.65 4.32 -0.23
C ILE A 113 13.59 3.93 0.91
N ASN A 114 13.56 2.64 1.26
CA ASN A 114 14.53 2.05 2.17
C ASN A 114 15.88 1.87 1.48
N ARG A 115 16.90 1.43 2.24
CA ARG A 115 18.24 1.15 1.70
C ARG A 115 18.12 0.18 0.51
N GLN A 116 18.62 0.58 -0.65
CA GLN A 116 18.59 -0.27 -1.85
C GLN A 116 19.92 -1.05 -2.01
N PRO A 117 19.90 -2.27 -2.56
CA PRO A 117 18.70 -3.02 -2.92
C PRO A 117 17.97 -3.54 -1.66
N GLN A 118 16.64 -3.56 -1.71
CA GLN A 118 15.83 -4.09 -0.61
C GLN A 118 15.82 -5.63 -0.63
N PHE A 119 15.86 -6.23 -1.82
CA PHE A 119 15.97 -7.67 -1.99
C PHE A 119 17.39 -8.07 -2.34
N LYS A 120 17.87 -9.21 -1.81
CA LYS A 120 19.25 -9.69 -2.05
C LYS A 120 19.54 -9.95 -3.54
N SER A 121 18.52 -10.35 -4.31
CA SER A 121 18.62 -10.66 -5.75
C SER A 121 18.20 -9.51 -6.68
N GLN A 122 17.85 -8.34 -6.13
CA GLN A 122 17.45 -7.18 -6.93
C GLN A 122 18.66 -6.57 -7.66
N ASP A 123 18.46 -6.17 -8.92
CA ASP A 123 19.44 -5.40 -9.69
C ASP A 123 19.80 -4.11 -8.94
N LYS A 124 21.11 -3.83 -8.81
CA LYS A 124 21.61 -2.64 -8.10
C LYS A 124 21.22 -1.32 -8.77
N GLY A 125 20.90 -1.34 -10.08
CA GLY A 125 20.39 -0.18 -10.81
C GLY A 125 18.89 0.04 -10.63
N LEU A 126 18.14 -0.98 -10.20
CA LEU A 126 16.70 -0.90 -9.96
C LEU A 126 16.43 -0.34 -8.56
N VAL A 127 15.50 0.60 -8.45
CA VAL A 127 15.04 1.18 -7.19
C VAL A 127 13.60 0.76 -6.95
N LEU A 128 13.30 0.33 -5.73
CA LEU A 128 11.95 0.03 -5.29
C LEU A 128 11.42 1.14 -4.37
N ILE A 129 10.34 1.76 -4.81
CA ILE A 129 9.61 2.78 -4.09
C ILE A 129 8.35 2.12 -3.55
N TRP A 130 8.18 2.17 -2.23
CA TRP A 130 6.95 1.70 -1.60
C TRP A 130 6.06 2.88 -1.28
N LEU A 131 4.79 2.80 -1.66
CA LEU A 131 3.80 3.84 -1.40
C LEU A 131 2.54 3.25 -0.79
N TYR A 132 1.78 4.09 -0.09
CA TYR A 132 0.47 3.72 0.42
C TYR A 132 -0.48 4.91 0.54
N ALA A 133 -1.77 4.63 0.47
CA ALA A 133 -2.86 5.59 0.67
C ALA A 133 -3.73 5.16 1.86
N LEU A 134 -4.01 6.09 2.77
CA LEU A 134 -4.95 5.85 3.87
C LEU A 134 -6.41 5.91 3.41
N ASN A 135 -6.71 6.73 2.41
CA ASN A 135 -8.05 6.86 1.84
C ASN A 135 -8.12 6.09 0.51
N THR A 136 -8.62 4.86 0.54
CA THR A 136 -8.69 4.01 -0.67
C THR A 136 -9.90 4.28 -1.55
N ASN A 137 -10.91 4.97 -1.00
CA ASN A 137 -12.22 5.21 -1.62
C ASN A 137 -12.41 6.66 -2.13
N LYS A 138 -11.38 7.50 -2.07
CA LYS A 138 -11.42 8.88 -2.53
C LYS A 138 -10.61 9.06 -3.81
N GLU A 139 -11.03 9.97 -4.67
CA GLU A 139 -10.26 10.32 -5.88
C GLU A 139 -8.88 10.89 -5.56
N GLY A 140 -7.94 10.71 -6.48
CA GLY A 140 -6.62 11.34 -6.45
C GLY A 140 -6.63 12.80 -6.90
N ASN A 141 -5.52 13.48 -6.64
CA ASN A 141 -5.24 14.83 -7.07
C ASN A 141 -5.02 14.92 -8.59
N TYR A 142 -4.38 13.93 -9.20
CA TYR A 142 -4.19 13.82 -10.66
C TYR A 142 -5.15 12.79 -11.27
N ILE A 143 -5.14 11.56 -10.76
CA ILE A 143 -6.04 10.48 -11.16
C ILE A 143 -7.40 10.67 -10.50
N LYS A 144 -8.44 10.86 -11.31
CA LYS A 144 -9.83 11.07 -10.86
C LYS A 144 -10.56 9.77 -10.54
N LYS A 145 -9.88 8.89 -9.80
CA LYS A 145 -10.41 7.59 -9.36
C LYS A 145 -9.95 7.26 -7.94
N PRO A 146 -10.75 6.50 -7.17
CA PRO A 146 -10.28 5.84 -5.96
C PRO A 146 -9.07 4.95 -6.21
N MET A 147 -8.07 4.96 -5.32
CA MET A 147 -6.85 4.16 -5.51
C MET A 147 -7.15 2.67 -5.69
N ARG A 148 -8.18 2.15 -5.02
CA ARG A 148 -8.61 0.74 -5.14
C ARG A 148 -9.15 0.35 -6.51
N ASP A 149 -9.52 1.35 -7.32
CA ASP A 149 -10.03 1.19 -8.68
C ASP A 149 -8.95 1.56 -9.73
N CYS A 150 -7.69 1.68 -9.30
CA CYS A 150 -6.55 2.05 -10.14
C CYS A 150 -5.66 0.84 -10.46
N THR A 151 -5.14 0.81 -11.69
CA THR A 151 -4.05 -0.08 -12.10
C THR A 151 -2.72 0.41 -11.51
N GLY A 152 -1.67 -0.40 -11.63
CA GLY A 152 -0.32 0.00 -11.25
C GLY A 152 0.19 1.23 -12.02
N ILE A 153 -0.15 1.38 -13.30
CA ILE A 153 0.16 2.58 -14.09
C ILE A 153 -0.46 3.81 -13.43
N GLU A 154 -1.76 3.80 -13.19
CA GLU A 154 -2.48 4.96 -12.65
C GLU A 154 -2.00 5.33 -11.24
N VAL A 155 -1.73 4.33 -10.39
CA VAL A 155 -1.12 4.58 -9.07
C VAL A 155 0.26 5.24 -9.22
N CYS A 156 1.08 4.80 -10.18
CA CYS A 156 2.37 5.41 -10.45
C CYS A 156 2.21 6.84 -10.99
N GLU A 157 1.24 7.10 -11.85
CA GLU A 157 0.98 8.43 -12.41
C GLU A 157 0.66 9.47 -11.31
N GLU A 158 -0.21 9.13 -10.35
CA GLU A 158 -0.51 10.00 -9.20
C GLU A 158 0.76 10.30 -8.38
N TRP A 159 1.59 9.30 -8.13
CA TRP A 159 2.83 9.49 -7.38
C TRP A 159 3.84 10.36 -8.15
N LEU A 160 4.00 10.13 -9.47
CA LEU A 160 4.86 10.94 -10.33
C LEU A 160 4.41 12.41 -10.35
N TYR A 161 3.09 12.66 -10.37
CA TYR A 161 2.53 14.00 -10.21
C TYR A 161 2.98 14.65 -8.91
N HIS A 162 2.87 13.94 -7.78
CA HIS A 162 3.23 14.49 -6.47
C HIS A 162 4.73 14.71 -6.24
N ILE A 163 5.60 14.01 -6.96
CA ILE A 163 7.05 14.29 -6.91
C ILE A 163 7.49 15.36 -7.93
N GLY A 164 6.55 15.97 -8.65
CA GLY A 164 6.77 17.12 -9.51
C GLY A 164 7.20 16.79 -10.95
N VAL A 165 6.91 15.59 -11.44
CA VAL A 165 7.12 15.26 -12.86
C VAL A 165 6.17 16.09 -13.73
N PRO A 166 6.64 16.70 -14.83
CA PRO A 166 5.79 17.42 -15.79
C PRO A 166 4.64 16.56 -16.31
N THR A 167 3.42 17.10 -16.31
CA THR A 167 2.20 16.34 -16.61
C THR A 167 2.17 15.72 -18.01
N ASP A 168 2.89 16.30 -18.97
CA ASP A 168 3.06 15.78 -20.33
C ASP A 168 3.95 14.53 -20.43
N LYS A 169 4.68 14.19 -19.35
CA LYS A 169 5.58 13.03 -19.27
C LYS A 169 5.09 11.92 -18.36
N ILE A 170 4.10 12.20 -17.50
CA ILE A 170 3.68 11.29 -16.44
C ILE A 170 3.22 9.95 -17.01
N ALA A 171 2.32 9.98 -18.00
CA ALA A 171 1.74 8.76 -18.56
C ALA A 171 2.80 7.83 -19.19
N SER A 172 3.71 8.38 -20.01
CA SER A 172 4.77 7.59 -20.64
C SER A 172 5.76 7.04 -19.62
N LEU A 173 6.15 7.83 -18.61
CA LEU A 173 7.05 7.35 -17.56
C LEU A 173 6.41 6.26 -16.70
N ALA A 174 5.13 6.41 -16.32
CA ALA A 174 4.42 5.40 -15.55
C ALA A 174 4.26 4.08 -16.34
N GLN A 175 3.95 4.18 -17.64
CA GLN A 175 3.71 3.03 -18.49
C GLN A 175 4.99 2.31 -18.91
N ASP A 176 6.00 3.05 -19.38
CA ASP A 176 7.15 2.49 -20.09
C ASP A 176 8.41 2.39 -19.21
N ALA A 177 8.49 3.19 -18.15
CA ALA A 177 9.69 3.31 -17.32
C ALA A 177 9.52 2.80 -15.88
N CYS A 178 8.32 2.37 -15.52
CA CYS A 178 7.98 1.82 -14.22
C CYS A 178 7.28 0.46 -14.36
N ASN A 179 7.36 -0.35 -13.32
CA ASN A 179 6.50 -1.50 -13.12
C ASN A 179 5.95 -1.47 -11.70
N THR A 180 4.63 -1.47 -11.55
CA THR A 180 3.96 -1.23 -10.27
C THR A 180 3.07 -2.40 -9.90
N THR A 181 3.32 -2.98 -8.73
CA THR A 181 2.45 -4.00 -8.12
C THR A 181 1.65 -3.37 -7.00
N THR A 182 0.33 -3.53 -7.02
CA THR A 182 -0.56 -2.99 -5.99
C THR A 182 -1.02 -4.10 -5.05
N CYS A 183 -1.33 -3.73 -3.81
CA CYS A 183 -1.84 -4.66 -2.80
C CYS A 183 -2.86 -3.95 -1.92
N PHE A 184 -4.13 -4.29 -2.10
CA PHE A 184 -5.23 -3.90 -1.22
C PHE A 184 -5.31 -4.91 -0.08
N MET A 185 -5.27 -4.42 1.16
CA MET A 185 -5.34 -5.27 2.35
C MET A 185 -6.57 -4.87 3.18
N PRO A 186 -7.58 -5.74 3.32
CA PRO A 186 -8.84 -5.36 3.97
C PRO A 186 -8.73 -5.18 5.49
N TYR A 187 -7.76 -5.84 6.13
CA TYR A 187 -7.63 -5.90 7.60
C TYR A 187 -6.34 -5.29 8.12
N ILE A 188 -5.62 -4.55 7.30
CA ILE A 188 -4.29 -4.09 7.64
C ILE A 188 -4.29 -3.08 8.80
N ASN A 189 -5.40 -2.39 9.07
CA ASN A 189 -5.61 -1.55 10.26
C ASN A 189 -6.44 -2.23 11.36
N ALA A 190 -6.73 -3.54 11.24
CA ALA A 190 -7.53 -4.26 12.23
C ALA A 190 -6.92 -4.15 13.64
N PHE A 191 -5.60 -4.16 13.76
CA PHE A 191 -4.90 -4.03 15.04
C PHE A 191 -5.10 -2.67 15.75
N PHE A 192 -5.56 -1.65 15.03
CA PHE A 192 -5.92 -0.34 15.58
C PHE A 192 -7.39 -0.19 15.96
N GLN A 193 -8.22 -1.21 15.73
CA GLN A 193 -9.63 -1.10 16.09
C GLN A 193 -9.82 -0.85 17.59
N PRO A 194 -10.76 0.04 17.98
CA PRO A 194 -11.09 0.28 19.37
C PRO A 194 -11.45 -1.04 20.07
N ARG A 195 -10.83 -1.29 21.21
CA ARG A 195 -11.08 -2.49 22.03
C ARG A 195 -11.15 -2.11 23.50
N LYS A 196 -11.88 -2.90 24.27
CA LYS A 196 -11.87 -2.80 25.74
C LYS A 196 -10.57 -3.44 26.27
N GLU A 197 -10.04 -2.86 27.34
CA GLU A 197 -9.00 -3.50 28.16
C GLU A 197 -9.59 -4.67 28.97
#